data_AF-A0A4P6BCI8-F1
#
_entry.id   AF-A0A4P6BCI8-F1
#
_cell.length_a   1.000
_cell.length_b   1.000
_cell.length_c   1.000
_cell.angle_alpha   90.00
_cell.angle_beta   90.00
_cell.angle_gamma   90.00
#
_symmetry.space_group_name_H-M   'P 1'
#
loop_
_entity.id
_entity.type
_entity.pdbx_description
1 polymer ?
#
loop_
_entity_poly.entity_id
_entity_poly.type
_entity_poly.pdbx_seq_one_letter_code
_entity_poly.pdbx_strand_id
1 'polypeptide(L)'
;MTVANVPEAVMMARRSPEDIHYIVIHHSGTPNGNVAIFRDYHIHQLGWGDVGYHYVICNGNGGPDGEVQEGRNILFAGAHAPGRNNDSVGICLVGDFTQSKPTSAQMLALYGLIKDLMRRYPITPDRVLAHKEVNETDCPGSLDVAAIRAALIRPPAPKIRVGNIELEGIMVDGKVYAPVRALIDALNYRVDWDEATRTVNITQGGKQ
;
A
#
# COMPACT_ATOMS: atom_id res chain seq x y z
N MET A 1 -14.12 53.94 -1.41
CA MET A 1 -13.16 52.88 -1.75
C MET A 1 -12.71 52.22 -0.46
N THR A 2 -13.42 51.20 -0.04
CA THR A 2 -13.04 50.36 1.10
C THR A 2 -12.22 49.21 0.56
N VAL A 3 -10.95 49.16 0.95
CA VAL A 3 -10.09 48.00 0.80
C VAL A 3 -10.79 46.88 1.57
N ALA A 4 -11.40 45.94 0.84
CA ALA A 4 -11.89 44.73 1.45
C ALA A 4 -10.66 43.96 1.95
N ASN A 5 -10.49 43.91 3.27
CA ASN A 5 -9.62 42.95 3.92
C ASN A 5 -10.03 41.56 3.42
N VAL A 6 -9.25 41.01 2.49
CA VAL A 6 -9.22 39.58 2.23
C VAL A 6 -8.67 38.97 3.53
N PRO A 7 -9.45 38.15 4.26
CA PRO A 7 -8.94 37.50 5.46
C PRO A 7 -7.69 36.70 5.09
N GLU A 8 -6.68 36.80 5.94
CA GLU A 8 -5.42 36.06 5.86
C GLU A 8 -5.64 34.67 5.24
N ALA A 9 -4.93 34.42 4.14
CA ALA A 9 -4.67 33.06 3.72
C ALA A 9 -4.25 32.29 4.98
N VAL A 10 -5.05 31.30 5.39
CA VAL A 10 -4.60 30.31 6.37
C VAL A 10 -3.36 29.69 5.75
N MET A 11 -2.19 30.20 6.13
CA MET A 11 -0.93 29.53 5.84
C MET A 11 -1.14 28.13 6.40
N MET A 12 -1.22 27.14 5.51
CA MET A 12 -1.43 25.74 5.87
C MET A 12 -0.38 25.42 6.92
N ALA A 13 -0.82 25.31 8.17
CA ALA A 13 0.10 25.16 9.28
C ALA A 13 0.89 23.89 9.03
N ARG A 14 2.21 24.02 9.02
CA ARG A 14 3.09 22.85 8.92
C ARG A 14 2.80 21.96 10.11
N ARG A 15 2.36 20.73 9.86
CA ARG A 15 2.14 19.71 10.89
C ARG A 15 3.45 19.05 11.30
N SER A 16 3.52 18.58 12.53
CA SER A 16 4.62 17.76 13.01
C SER A 16 4.47 16.33 12.50
N PRO A 17 5.56 15.57 12.24
CA PRO A 17 5.49 14.15 11.92
C PRO A 17 4.57 13.33 12.85
N GLU A 18 4.52 13.71 14.11
CA GLU A 18 3.81 13.06 15.21
C GLU A 18 2.29 13.22 15.08
N ASP A 19 1.83 14.21 14.32
CA ASP A 19 0.40 14.46 14.04
C ASP A 19 -0.12 13.61 12.86
N ILE A 20 0.76 12.84 12.21
CA ILE A 20 0.43 12.03 11.04
C ILE A 20 0.10 10.61 11.49
N HIS A 21 -1.20 10.33 11.57
CA HIS A 21 -1.72 9.11 12.18
C HIS A 21 -2.35 8.14 11.18
N TYR A 22 -2.76 8.63 10.01
CA TYR A 22 -3.55 7.85 9.05
C TYR A 22 -2.95 7.85 7.65
N ILE A 23 -3.31 6.84 6.87
CA ILE A 23 -3.17 6.84 5.41
C ILE A 23 -4.57 6.72 4.83
N VAL A 24 -4.89 7.52 3.81
CA VAL A 24 -6.13 7.36 3.03
C VAL A 24 -5.76 6.99 1.60
N ILE A 25 -6.23 5.83 1.15
CA ILE A 25 -5.98 5.29 -0.19
C ILE A 25 -7.08 5.75 -1.15
N HIS A 26 -6.66 6.28 -2.28
CA HIS A 26 -7.49 6.77 -3.37
C HIS A 26 -7.20 6.05 -4.69
N HIS A 27 -8.19 6.07 -5.57
CA HIS A 27 -7.96 5.93 -7.02
C HIS A 27 -8.10 7.32 -7.67
N SER A 28 -7.55 7.52 -8.87
CA SER A 28 -7.75 8.80 -9.58
C SER A 28 -9.11 8.89 -10.26
N GLY A 29 -9.79 7.76 -10.49
CA GLY A 29 -11.00 7.70 -11.31
C GLY A 29 -10.73 7.97 -12.79
N THR A 30 -9.46 7.95 -13.22
CA THR A 30 -9.02 8.25 -14.59
C THR A 30 -8.10 7.15 -15.11
N PRO A 31 -8.10 6.84 -16.42
CA PRO A 31 -7.24 5.79 -16.98
C PRO A 31 -5.75 6.19 -17.04
N ASN A 32 -5.45 7.49 -16.98
CA ASN A 32 -4.11 8.06 -17.04
C ASN A 32 -3.94 9.18 -16.01
N GLY A 33 -2.69 9.52 -15.71
CA GLY A 33 -2.36 10.60 -14.79
C GLY A 33 -0.98 10.45 -14.16
N ASN A 34 -0.57 11.52 -13.49
CA ASN A 34 0.64 11.63 -12.68
C ASN A 34 0.50 12.87 -11.77
N VAL A 35 1.50 13.16 -10.93
CA VAL A 35 1.45 14.34 -10.05
C VAL A 35 1.27 15.64 -10.83
N ALA A 36 1.99 15.83 -11.94
CA ALA A 36 1.95 17.07 -12.71
C ALA A 36 0.55 17.33 -13.30
N ILE A 37 -0.08 16.31 -13.89
CA ILE A 37 -1.44 16.39 -14.46
C ILE A 37 -2.46 16.70 -13.36
N PHE A 38 -2.40 15.97 -12.24
CA PHE A 38 -3.34 16.20 -11.13
C PHE A 38 -3.11 17.54 -10.44
N ARG A 39 -1.86 18.00 -10.34
CA ARG A 39 -1.51 19.32 -9.83
C ARG A 39 -2.10 20.43 -10.70
N ASP A 40 -1.90 20.35 -12.02
CA ASP A 40 -2.44 21.30 -12.99
C ASP A 40 -3.98 21.39 -12.86
N TYR A 41 -4.67 20.25 -12.87
CA TYR A 41 -6.11 20.19 -12.68
C TYR A 41 -6.56 20.80 -11.34
N HIS A 42 -5.95 20.41 -10.22
CA HIS A 42 -6.32 20.89 -8.90
C HIS A 42 -6.09 22.39 -8.72
N ILE A 43 -5.00 22.94 -9.27
CA ILE A 43 -4.71 24.38 -9.18
C ILE A 43 -5.64 25.16 -10.10
N HIS A 44 -5.72 24.78 -11.38
CA HIS A 44 -6.35 25.61 -12.40
C HIS A 44 -7.86 25.39 -12.52
N GLN A 45 -8.37 24.21 -12.15
CA GLN A 45 -9.80 23.90 -12.23
C GLN A 45 -10.48 23.95 -10.86
N LEU A 46 -9.79 23.56 -9.77
CA LEU A 46 -10.38 23.53 -8.43
C LEU A 46 -9.91 24.67 -7.51
N GLY A 47 -8.91 25.46 -7.93
CA GLY A 47 -8.39 26.59 -7.15
C GLY A 47 -7.61 26.18 -5.89
N TRP A 48 -7.07 24.95 -5.85
CA TRP A 48 -6.27 24.48 -4.72
C TRP A 48 -4.83 25.01 -4.78
N GLY A 49 -4.15 25.05 -3.64
CA GLY A 49 -2.75 25.52 -3.58
C GLY A 49 -1.72 24.54 -4.14
N ASP A 50 -2.08 23.26 -4.30
CA ASP A 50 -1.23 22.19 -4.83
C ASP A 50 -2.12 20.97 -5.15
N VAL A 51 -1.57 19.90 -5.74
CA VAL A 51 -2.19 18.58 -5.81
C VAL A 51 -2.71 18.15 -4.43
N GLY A 52 -3.90 17.53 -4.38
CA GLY A 52 -4.53 17.16 -3.11
C GLY A 52 -3.87 15.99 -2.38
N TYR A 53 -3.14 15.14 -3.11
CA TYR A 53 -2.49 13.94 -2.58
C TYR A 53 -1.03 14.20 -2.22
N HIS A 54 -0.49 13.47 -1.24
CA HIS A 54 0.93 13.52 -0.90
C HIS A 54 1.75 12.59 -1.79
N TYR A 55 1.15 11.50 -2.25
CA TYR A 55 1.78 10.55 -3.18
C TYR A 55 0.81 10.14 -4.28
N VAL A 56 1.34 9.95 -5.48
CA VAL A 56 0.63 9.36 -6.62
C VAL A 56 1.43 8.16 -7.14
N ILE A 57 0.76 7.04 -7.41
CA ILE A 57 1.37 5.83 -7.95
C ILE A 57 0.90 5.62 -9.39
N CYS A 58 1.81 5.77 -10.35
CA CYS A 58 1.53 5.66 -11.78
C CYS A 58 1.22 4.21 -12.21
N ASN A 59 0.45 4.07 -13.29
CA ASN A 59 -0.01 2.78 -13.84
C ASN A 59 0.58 2.44 -15.22
N GLY A 60 1.62 3.16 -15.65
CA GLY A 60 2.18 3.07 -17.01
C GLY A 60 1.61 4.10 -18.01
N ASN A 61 0.50 4.77 -17.68
CA ASN A 61 -0.14 5.77 -18.53
C ASN A 61 -0.04 7.17 -17.90
N GLY A 62 1.05 7.89 -18.22
CA GLY A 62 1.38 9.19 -17.62
C GLY A 62 2.67 9.17 -16.79
N GLY A 63 3.22 7.98 -16.54
CA GLY A 63 4.52 7.74 -15.91
C GLY A 63 4.79 6.23 -15.87
N PRO A 64 6.02 5.78 -15.56
CA PRO A 64 6.33 4.36 -15.41
C PRO A 64 5.40 3.64 -14.43
N ASP A 65 5.02 2.40 -14.74
CA ASP A 65 4.13 1.60 -13.89
C ASP A 65 4.77 1.30 -12.52
N GLY A 66 4.04 1.59 -11.45
CA GLY A 66 4.51 1.47 -10.07
C GLY A 66 5.43 2.61 -9.60
N GLU A 67 5.71 3.64 -10.42
CA GLU A 67 6.45 4.80 -9.95
C GLU A 67 5.65 5.55 -8.88
N VAL A 68 6.29 5.78 -7.72
CA VAL A 68 5.76 6.62 -6.65
C VAL A 68 6.28 8.05 -6.85
N GLN A 69 5.37 8.98 -7.15
CA GLN A 69 5.68 10.38 -7.29
C GLN A 69 5.23 11.17 -6.06
N GLU A 70 6.08 12.08 -5.58
CA GLU A 70 5.75 12.99 -4.49
C GLU A 70 4.87 14.13 -4.99
N GLY A 71 3.72 14.32 -4.33
CA GLY A 71 2.78 15.39 -4.59
C GLY A 71 2.97 16.54 -3.60
N ARG A 72 1.96 16.78 -2.78
CA ARG A 72 2.02 17.78 -1.71
C ARG A 72 2.99 17.33 -0.63
N ASN A 73 3.79 18.27 -0.12
CA ASN A 73 4.71 18.01 0.98
C ASN A 73 3.95 17.42 2.18
N ILE A 74 4.39 16.25 2.65
CA ILE A 74 3.74 15.47 3.71
C ILE A 74 3.58 16.23 5.03
N LEU A 75 4.40 17.25 5.32
CA LEU A 75 4.28 18.07 6.51
C LEU A 75 3.25 19.20 6.38
N PHE A 76 2.48 19.23 5.30
CA PHE A 76 1.33 20.11 5.12
C PHE A 76 0.07 19.27 4.91
N ALA A 77 -1.08 19.80 5.30
CA ALA A 77 -2.35 19.11 5.12
C ALA A 77 -2.67 18.89 3.63
N GLY A 78 -3.21 17.70 3.34
CA GLY A 78 -3.71 17.36 2.01
C GLY A 78 -4.98 18.13 1.63
N ALA A 79 -5.50 17.86 0.44
CA ALA A 79 -6.84 18.25 0.01
C ALA A 79 -7.56 17.06 -0.63
N HIS A 80 -7.49 15.90 0.00
CA HIS A 80 -7.95 14.63 -0.58
C HIS A 80 -9.10 13.98 0.18
N ALA A 81 -9.29 14.26 1.47
CA ALA A 81 -10.33 13.68 2.32
C ALA A 81 -10.80 14.70 3.36
N PRO A 82 -11.89 15.45 3.10
CA PRO A 82 -12.45 16.40 4.06
C PRO A 82 -12.65 15.76 5.44
N GLY A 83 -12.17 16.43 6.50
CA GLY A 83 -12.20 15.90 7.87
C GLY A 83 -11.00 15.00 8.25
N ARG A 84 -10.17 14.56 7.29
CA ARG A 84 -8.92 13.81 7.54
C ARG A 84 -7.68 14.39 6.88
N ASN A 85 -7.78 15.55 6.23
CA ASN A 85 -6.65 16.18 5.56
C ASN A 85 -5.48 16.53 6.51
N ASN A 86 -5.78 16.88 7.75
CA ASN A 86 -4.78 17.38 8.72
C ASN A 86 -3.92 16.27 9.32
N ASP A 87 -4.47 15.06 9.49
CA ASP A 87 -3.84 13.96 10.24
C ASP A 87 -3.57 12.72 9.38
N SER A 88 -3.81 12.79 8.07
CA SER A 88 -3.59 11.68 7.15
C SER A 88 -2.68 11.99 5.96
N VAL A 89 -2.13 10.93 5.40
CA VAL A 89 -1.41 10.91 4.13
C VAL A 89 -2.31 10.34 3.04
N GLY A 90 -2.76 11.18 2.10
CA GLY A 90 -3.40 10.72 0.87
C GLY A 90 -2.42 10.09 -0.12
N ILE A 91 -2.67 8.83 -0.48
CA ILE A 91 -1.97 8.09 -1.55
C ILE A 91 -2.99 7.80 -2.66
N CYS A 92 -2.75 8.29 -3.87
CA CYS A 92 -3.61 8.06 -5.03
C CYS A 92 -2.97 7.11 -6.03
N LEU A 93 -3.66 6.04 -6.41
CA LEU A 93 -3.25 5.18 -7.50
C LEU A 93 -3.95 5.64 -8.79
N VAL A 94 -3.18 5.83 -9.86
CA VAL A 94 -3.76 6.18 -11.17
C VAL A 94 -4.58 5.01 -11.68
N GLY A 95 -5.87 5.24 -11.95
CA GLY A 95 -6.80 4.22 -12.42
C GLY A 95 -8.23 4.44 -11.95
N ASP A 96 -9.16 3.72 -12.58
CA ASP A 96 -10.53 3.57 -12.11
C ASP A 96 -10.81 2.13 -11.68
N PHE A 97 -10.69 1.90 -10.37
CA PHE A 97 -10.96 0.60 -9.77
C PHE A 97 -12.43 0.28 -9.47
N THR A 98 -13.38 1.10 -9.93
CA THR A 98 -14.77 0.64 -10.05
C THR A 98 -14.93 -0.31 -11.25
N GLN A 99 -14.06 -0.16 -12.26
CA GLN A 99 -14.11 -0.91 -13.52
C GLN A 99 -12.94 -1.89 -13.69
N SER A 100 -11.79 -1.62 -13.05
CA SER A 100 -10.55 -2.38 -13.25
C SER A 100 -9.84 -2.72 -11.93
N LYS A 101 -8.73 -3.45 -12.00
CA LYS A 101 -7.85 -3.70 -10.84
C LYS A 101 -6.55 -2.92 -11.02
N PRO A 102 -5.89 -2.48 -9.93
CA PRO A 102 -4.55 -1.91 -10.00
C PRO A 102 -3.55 -2.93 -10.58
N THR A 103 -2.47 -2.43 -11.17
CA THR A 103 -1.38 -3.29 -11.64
C THR A 103 -0.64 -3.93 -10.47
N SER A 104 0.06 -5.04 -10.71
CA SER A 104 0.92 -5.66 -9.71
C SER A 104 2.05 -4.73 -9.25
N ALA A 105 2.56 -3.88 -10.16
CA ALA A 105 3.60 -2.91 -9.84
C ALA A 105 3.06 -1.80 -8.93
N GLN A 106 1.85 -1.28 -9.20
CA GLN A 106 1.18 -0.34 -8.30
C GLN A 106 0.94 -0.93 -6.91
N MET A 107 0.46 -2.17 -6.83
CA MET A 107 0.24 -2.83 -5.55
C MET A 107 1.54 -3.02 -4.77
N LEU A 108 2.62 -3.46 -5.43
CA LEU A 108 3.93 -3.61 -4.81
C LEU A 108 4.46 -2.27 -4.26
N ALA A 109 4.36 -1.21 -5.06
CA ALA A 109 4.75 0.15 -4.68
C ALA A 109 3.92 0.66 -3.50
N LEU A 110 2.60 0.43 -3.51
CA LEU A 110 1.69 0.81 -2.45
C LEU A 110 2.07 0.14 -1.12
N TYR A 111 2.29 -1.18 -1.11
CA TYR A 111 2.73 -1.88 0.11
C TYR A 111 4.08 -1.37 0.62
N GLY A 112 5.04 -1.13 -0.28
CA GLY A 112 6.35 -0.58 0.08
C GLY A 112 6.23 0.80 0.71
N LEU A 113 5.45 1.69 0.09
CA LEU A 113 5.22 3.05 0.56
C LEU A 113 4.49 3.07 1.91
N ILE A 114 3.43 2.27 2.09
CA ILE A 114 2.70 2.20 3.36
C ILE A 114 3.64 1.74 4.49
N LYS A 115 4.42 0.68 4.28
CA LYS A 115 5.38 0.19 5.29
C LYS A 115 6.47 1.21 5.61
N ASP A 116 6.91 1.99 4.63
CA ASP A 116 7.87 3.05 4.85
C ASP A 116 7.27 4.22 5.65
N LEU A 117 6.05 4.64 5.34
CA LEU A 117 5.33 5.66 6.11
C LEU A 117 5.06 5.22 7.55
N MET A 118 4.64 3.97 7.76
CA MET A 118 4.44 3.42 9.11
C MET A 118 5.73 3.35 9.95
N ARG A 119 6.91 3.28 9.31
CA ARG A 119 8.20 3.35 10.02
C ARG A 119 8.58 4.77 10.41
N ARG A 120 8.11 5.77 9.65
CA ARG A 120 8.46 7.19 9.82
C ARG A 120 7.47 7.96 10.70
N TYR A 121 6.23 7.50 10.78
CA TYR A 121 5.12 8.22 11.41
C TYR A 121 4.29 7.27 12.29
N PRO A 122 3.57 7.76 13.31
CA PRO A 122 2.76 6.95 14.23
C PRO A 122 1.46 6.43 13.58
N ILE A 123 1.62 5.61 12.54
CA ILE A 123 0.57 5.00 11.73
C ILE A 123 0.59 3.48 11.96
N THR A 124 -0.50 2.94 12.47
CA THR A 124 -0.70 1.50 12.65
C THR A 124 -1.49 0.92 11.47
N PRO A 125 -1.42 -0.41 11.22
CA PRO A 125 -2.13 -1.03 10.09
C PRO A 125 -3.64 -0.72 10.03
N ASP A 126 -4.31 -0.66 11.17
CA ASP A 126 -5.74 -0.33 11.28
C ASP A 126 -6.08 1.11 10.85
N ARG A 127 -5.07 2.00 10.76
CA ARG A 127 -5.20 3.40 10.33
C ARG A 127 -4.91 3.61 8.85
N VAL A 128 -4.80 2.53 8.07
CA VAL A 128 -4.77 2.58 6.60
C VAL A 128 -6.19 2.41 6.08
N LEU A 129 -6.79 3.50 5.62
CA LEU A 129 -8.21 3.61 5.29
C LEU A 129 -8.42 3.78 3.79
N ALA A 130 -9.54 3.27 3.28
CA ALA A 130 -10.10 3.65 1.99
C ALA A 130 -10.77 5.03 2.11
N HIS A 131 -10.82 5.81 1.02
CA HIS A 131 -11.53 7.10 1.04
C HIS A 131 -13.02 6.96 1.41
N LYS A 132 -13.70 5.92 0.94
CA LYS A 132 -15.08 5.58 1.32
C LYS A 132 -15.29 5.23 2.79
N GLU A 133 -14.24 4.94 3.55
CA GLU A 133 -14.32 4.75 5.00
C GLU A 133 -14.34 6.08 5.77
N VAL A 134 -14.00 7.20 5.11
CA VAL A 134 -13.92 8.53 5.75
C VAL A 134 -14.89 9.55 5.14
N ASN A 135 -15.31 9.38 3.88
CA ASN A 135 -16.24 10.27 3.19
C ASN A 135 -17.24 9.48 2.33
N GLU A 136 -18.37 10.10 1.95
CA GLU A 136 -19.36 9.52 1.03
C GLU A 136 -18.83 9.57 -0.42
N THR A 137 -18.22 8.48 -0.87
CA THR A 137 -17.61 8.37 -2.20
C THR A 137 -17.44 6.89 -2.56
N ASP A 138 -17.38 6.57 -3.85
CA ASP A 138 -17.00 5.23 -4.32
C ASP A 138 -15.49 4.98 -4.24
N CYS A 139 -14.68 6.02 -4.10
CA CYS A 139 -13.21 5.93 -4.06
C CYS A 139 -12.73 5.06 -2.87
N PRO A 140 -11.75 4.15 -3.03
CA PRO A 140 -10.93 3.84 -4.22
C PRO A 140 -11.51 2.69 -5.07
N GLY A 141 -12.82 2.70 -5.32
CA GLY A 141 -13.55 1.65 -6.03
C GLY A 141 -13.60 0.33 -5.26
N SER A 142 -13.37 -0.76 -6.00
CA SER A 142 -13.39 -2.14 -5.49
C SER A 142 -12.04 -2.58 -4.88
N LEU A 143 -11.08 -1.68 -4.68
CA LEU A 143 -9.81 -2.01 -4.03
C LEU A 143 -10.04 -2.44 -2.58
N ASP A 144 -9.60 -3.65 -2.24
CA ASP A 144 -9.77 -4.26 -0.92
C ASP A 144 -8.72 -3.75 0.08
N VAL A 145 -8.98 -2.56 0.65
CA VAL A 145 -8.10 -1.96 1.66
C VAL A 145 -8.08 -2.78 2.95
N ALA A 146 -9.16 -3.52 3.27
CA ALA A 146 -9.16 -4.41 4.43
C ALA A 146 -8.15 -5.57 4.27
N ALA A 147 -8.07 -6.16 3.09
CA ALA A 147 -7.03 -7.15 2.77
C ALA A 147 -5.62 -6.54 2.83
N ILE A 148 -5.44 -5.30 2.38
CA ILE A 148 -4.16 -4.56 2.53
C ILE A 148 -3.79 -4.44 4.01
N ARG A 149 -4.71 -3.99 4.87
CA ARG A 149 -4.49 -3.92 6.33
C ARG A 149 -4.09 -5.26 6.92
N ALA A 150 -4.80 -6.34 6.57
CA ALA A 150 -4.50 -7.68 7.04
C ALA A 150 -3.08 -8.13 6.64
N ALA A 151 -2.68 -7.86 5.40
CA ALA A 151 -1.35 -8.18 4.88
C ALA A 151 -0.21 -7.35 5.50
N LEU A 152 -0.52 -6.17 6.07
CA LEU A 152 0.46 -5.36 6.82
C LEU A 152 0.73 -5.93 8.22
N ILE A 153 -0.27 -6.56 8.85
CA ILE A 153 -0.14 -7.23 10.16
C ILE A 153 0.59 -8.57 10.00
N ARG A 154 0.29 -9.30 8.93
CA ARG A 154 0.92 -10.57 8.57
C ARG A 154 1.31 -10.51 7.10
N PRO A 155 2.59 -10.25 6.73
CA PRO A 155 2.98 -10.37 5.33
C PRO A 155 2.55 -11.76 4.83
N PRO A 156 1.93 -11.87 3.65
CA PRO A 156 1.50 -13.17 3.13
C PRO A 156 2.71 -14.10 3.10
N ALA A 157 2.49 -15.34 3.53
CA ALA A 157 3.53 -16.36 3.53
C ALA A 157 4.15 -16.44 2.12
N PRO A 158 5.49 -16.31 1.98
CA PRO A 158 6.14 -16.51 0.69
C PRO A 158 5.76 -17.87 0.12
N LYS A 159 5.40 -17.94 -1.16
CA LYS A 159 5.04 -19.21 -1.81
C LYS A 159 6.30 -19.94 -2.26
N ILE A 160 6.39 -21.22 -1.96
CA ILE A 160 7.46 -22.12 -2.39
C ILE A 160 6.86 -23.14 -3.36
N ARG A 161 7.44 -23.31 -4.55
CA ARG A 161 6.97 -24.31 -5.53
C ARG A 161 7.94 -25.47 -5.63
N VAL A 162 7.41 -26.68 -5.48
CA VAL A 162 8.14 -27.95 -5.61
C VAL A 162 7.41 -28.81 -6.63
N GLY A 163 7.95 -28.89 -7.85
CA GLY A 163 7.22 -29.47 -8.98
C GLY A 163 5.89 -28.74 -9.21
N ASN A 164 4.78 -29.47 -9.13
CA ASN A 164 3.42 -28.94 -9.27
C ASN A 164 2.75 -28.57 -7.94
N ILE A 165 3.46 -28.65 -6.81
CA ILE A 165 2.93 -28.38 -5.48
C ILE A 165 3.37 -27.00 -5.03
N GLU A 166 2.44 -26.22 -4.48
CA GLU A 166 2.69 -24.91 -3.87
C GLU A 166 2.58 -25.04 -2.35
N LEU A 167 3.61 -24.59 -1.63
CA LEU A 167 3.72 -24.61 -0.18
C LEU A 167 3.79 -23.18 0.36
N GLU A 168 3.26 -22.98 1.57
CA GLU A 168 3.49 -21.75 2.33
C GLU A 168 4.87 -21.79 3.00
N GLY A 169 5.64 -20.73 2.78
CA GLY A 169 6.95 -20.50 3.38
C GLY A 169 6.88 -19.49 4.52
N ILE A 170 7.95 -19.44 5.30
CA ILE A 170 8.14 -18.54 6.43
C ILE A 170 9.34 -17.65 6.09
N MET A 171 9.18 -16.33 6.20
CA MET A 171 10.28 -15.40 6.00
C MET A 171 11.02 -15.17 7.32
N VAL A 172 12.32 -15.47 7.35
CA VAL A 172 13.20 -15.22 8.51
C VAL A 172 14.50 -14.62 7.97
N ASP A 173 14.87 -13.42 8.43
CA ASP A 173 16.09 -12.69 8.04
C ASP A 173 16.35 -12.64 6.52
N GLY A 174 15.30 -12.35 5.75
CA GLY A 174 15.37 -12.25 4.28
C GLY A 174 15.48 -13.59 3.54
N LYS A 175 15.41 -14.72 4.25
CA LYS A 175 15.38 -16.06 3.67
C LYS A 175 14.00 -16.69 3.83
N VAL A 176 13.61 -17.47 2.83
CA VAL A 176 12.35 -18.22 2.84
C VAL A 176 12.62 -19.64 3.31
N TYR A 177 11.92 -20.06 4.36
CA TYR A 177 11.98 -21.39 4.95
C TYR A 177 10.68 -22.13 4.66
N ALA A 178 10.76 -23.43 4.37
CA ALA A 178 9.59 -24.31 4.32
C ALA A 178 9.59 -25.22 5.56
N PRO A 179 8.42 -25.57 6.13
CA PRO A 179 8.34 -26.69 7.05
C PRO A 179 8.88 -27.95 6.38
N VAL A 180 9.89 -28.59 6.98
CA VAL A 180 10.60 -29.73 6.37
C VAL A 180 9.64 -30.87 5.97
N ARG A 181 8.61 -31.13 6.78
CA ARG A 181 7.58 -32.14 6.49
C ARG A 181 6.83 -31.84 5.20
N ALA A 182 6.40 -30.59 5.02
CA ALA A 182 5.65 -30.17 3.83
C ALA A 182 6.48 -30.31 2.55
N LEU A 183 7.78 -29.98 2.62
CA LEU A 183 8.71 -30.16 1.50
C LEU A 183 8.89 -31.64 1.15
N ILE A 184 9.03 -32.50 2.16
CA ILE A 184 9.28 -33.94 2.00
C ILE A 184 8.05 -34.66 1.44
N ASP A 185 6.85 -34.30 1.92
CA ASP A 185 5.59 -34.81 1.36
C ASP A 185 5.45 -34.37 -0.11
N ALA A 186 5.78 -33.12 -0.43
CA ALA A 186 5.74 -32.63 -1.80
C ALA A 186 6.74 -33.34 -2.74
N LEU A 187 7.89 -33.78 -2.20
CA LEU A 187 8.90 -34.53 -2.93
C LEU A 187 8.63 -36.04 -2.97
N ASN A 188 7.61 -36.53 -2.26
CA ASN A 188 7.31 -37.95 -2.07
C ASN A 188 8.45 -38.75 -1.39
N TYR A 189 9.08 -38.14 -0.37
CA TYR A 189 10.08 -38.77 0.49
C TYR A 189 9.43 -39.18 1.82
N ARG A 190 10.08 -40.07 2.59
CA ARG A 190 9.67 -40.40 3.95
C ARG A 190 10.44 -39.55 4.96
N VAL A 191 9.76 -39.17 6.04
CA VAL A 191 10.41 -38.58 7.22
C VAL A 191 10.17 -39.43 8.46
N ASP A 192 11.25 -39.63 9.18
CA ASP A 192 11.27 -40.26 10.49
C ASP A 192 11.97 -39.31 11.49
N TRP A 193 11.47 -39.27 12.72
CA TRP A 193 12.07 -38.51 13.81
C TRP A 193 12.77 -39.47 14.77
N ASP A 194 14.05 -39.23 15.02
CA ASP A 194 14.81 -39.92 16.06
C ASP A 194 14.88 -39.01 17.30
N GLU A 195 14.14 -39.38 18.33
CA GLU A 195 14.07 -38.66 19.61
C GLU A 195 15.42 -38.68 20.35
N ALA A 196 16.17 -39.79 20.28
CA ALA A 196 17.40 -39.95 21.05
C ALA A 196 18.51 -39.02 20.54
N THR A 197 18.58 -38.83 19.22
CA THR A 197 19.58 -37.96 18.59
C THR A 197 19.04 -36.58 18.23
N ARG A 198 17.73 -36.36 18.39
CA ARG A 198 17.01 -35.16 17.94
C ARG A 198 17.21 -34.89 16.43
N THR A 199 17.19 -35.94 15.63
CA THR A 199 17.49 -35.89 14.19
C THR A 199 16.24 -36.17 13.35
N VAL A 200 16.08 -35.41 12.27
CA VAL A 200 15.11 -35.69 11.20
C VAL A 200 15.80 -36.52 10.12
N ASN A 201 15.35 -37.76 9.91
CA ASN A 201 15.85 -38.64 8.86
C ASN A 201 14.94 -38.55 7.63
N ILE A 202 15.52 -38.30 6.46
CA ILE A 202 14.80 -38.18 5.19
C ILE A 202 15.28 -39.30 4.26
N THR A 203 14.37 -40.14 3.80
CA THR A 203 14.71 -41.23 2.88
C THR A 203 13.83 -41.20 1.63
N GLN A 204 14.41 -41.53 0.48
CA GLN A 204 13.67 -41.56 -0.78
C GLN A 204 12.62 -42.67 -0.71
N GLY A 205 11.35 -42.33 -0.99
CA GLY A 205 10.28 -43.33 -1.04
C GLY A 205 10.56 -44.29 -2.18
N GLY A 206 11.04 -45.50 -1.89
CA GLY A 206 11.08 -46.57 -2.87
C GLY A 206 9.66 -46.82 -3.38
N LYS A 207 9.46 -46.84 -4.70
CA LYS A 207 8.23 -47.38 -5.29
C LYS A 207 8.07 -48.82 -4.78
N GLN A 208 6.99 -49.08 -4.04
CA GLN A 208 6.34 -50.38 -4.10
C GLN A 208 5.33 -50.31 -5.24
#